data_AF-A0A6M1YSB2-F1
#
_entry.id   AF-A0A6M1YSB2-F1
#
_cell.length_a   1.000
_cell.length_b   1.000
_cell.length_c   1.000
_cell.angle_alpha   90.00
_cell.angle_beta   90.00
_cell.angle_gamma   90.00
#
_symmetry.space_group_name_H-M   'P 1'
#
loop_
_entity.id
_entity.type
_entity.pdbx_description
1 polymer ?
#
loop_
_entity_poly.entity_id
_entity_poly.type
_entity_poly.pdbx_seq_one_letter_code
_entity_poly.pdbx_strand_id
1 'polypeptide(L)' 'MSTKEPIDLGKTRLLEIEQNKSALLVGVYKSKEQKKISSEHLDELQSLTTTFGLKTIDKMLVHIRKIESS' A
#
# COMPACT_ATOMS: atom_id res chain seq x y z
N MET A 1 25.90 -34.94 -15.09
CA MET A 1 26.16 -33.53 -15.43
C MET A 1 24.85 -32.78 -15.32
N SER A 2 24.72 -31.90 -14.32
CA SER A 2 23.50 -31.15 -14.04
C SER A 2 23.42 -29.94 -14.98
N THR A 3 22.50 -30.00 -15.93
CA THR A 3 22.18 -28.88 -16.83
C THR A 3 21.44 -27.83 -16.03
N LYS A 4 22.17 -26.84 -15.52
CA LYS A 4 21.56 -25.64 -14.95
C LYS A 4 20.98 -24.83 -16.11
N GLU A 5 19.66 -24.77 -16.18
CA GLU A 5 18.98 -23.83 -17.07
C GLU A 5 19.40 -22.40 -16.69
N PRO A 6 19.62 -21.50 -17.67
CA PRO A 6 19.95 -20.12 -17.39
C PRO A 6 18.77 -19.47 -16.65
N ILE A 7 19.07 -18.82 -15.52
CA ILE A 7 18.09 -18.01 -14.80
C ILE A 7 17.73 -16.85 -15.72
N ASP A 8 16.54 -16.91 -16.31
CA ASP A 8 15.97 -15.83 -17.12
C ASP A 8 15.67 -14.63 -16.22
N LEU A 9 16.64 -13.72 -16.13
CA LEU A 9 16.49 -12.41 -15.52
C LEU A 9 15.61 -11.46 -16.37
N GLY A 10 15.08 -11.95 -17.50
CA GLY A 10 14.37 -11.22 -18.55
C GLY A 10 12.91 -10.87 -18.28
N LYS A 11 12.46 -10.92 -17.02
CA LYS A 11 11.21 -10.24 -16.60
C LYS A 11 11.37 -9.65 -15.21
N THR A 12 12.27 -8.68 -15.07
CA THR A 12 11.85 -7.51 -14.30
C THR A 12 10.62 -7.00 -15.03
N ARG A 13 9.43 -7.44 -14.63
CA ARG A 13 8.20 -6.74 -14.97
C ARG A 13 8.41 -5.36 -14.35
N LEU A 14 9.04 -4.46 -15.12
CA LEU A 14 8.48 -3.15 -15.32
C LEU A 14 7.05 -3.45 -15.70
N LEU A 15 6.20 -3.60 -14.67
CA LEU A 15 4.76 -3.70 -14.82
C LEU A 15 4.47 -2.60 -15.82
N GLU A 16 3.94 -2.98 -16.99
CA GLU A 16 3.40 -2.02 -17.93
C GLU A 16 2.66 -1.03 -17.06
N ILE A 17 3.21 0.17 -16.94
CA ILE A 17 2.74 1.17 -16.00
C ILE A 17 1.39 1.50 -16.59
N GLU A 18 0.35 0.81 -16.12
CA GLU A 18 -1.03 1.17 -16.34
C GLU A 18 -1.15 2.52 -15.67
N GLN A 19 -0.80 3.55 -16.45
CA GLN A 19 -0.89 4.93 -16.08
C GLN A 19 -2.32 5.10 -15.57
N ASN A 20 -2.44 5.51 -14.31
CA ASN A 20 -3.69 5.86 -13.63
C ASN A 20 -4.40 4.78 -12.78
N LYS A 21 -3.66 3.84 -12.17
CA LYS A 21 -4.24 3.15 -11.00
C LYS A 21 -4.32 4.10 -9.82
N SER A 22 -5.54 4.33 -9.38
CA SER A 22 -5.81 5.19 -8.24
C SER A 22 -5.86 4.37 -6.95
N ALA A 23 -5.40 4.94 -5.84
CA ALA A 23 -5.32 4.29 -4.54
C ALA A 23 -6.03 5.12 -3.46
N LEU A 24 -6.86 4.46 -2.65
CA LEU A 24 -7.35 4.99 -1.38
C LEU A 24 -6.48 4.40 -0.27
N LEU A 25 -5.84 5.25 0.52
CA LEU A 25 -5.00 4.78 1.62
C LEU A 25 -5.83 4.72 2.91
N VAL A 26 -5.84 3.57 3.57
CA VAL A 26 -6.68 3.35 4.77
C VAL A 26 -5.79 2.98 5.95
N GLY A 27 -5.79 3.81 6.98
CA GLY A 27 -5.12 3.56 8.25
C GLY A 27 -6.13 3.18 9.31
N VAL A 28 -5.89 2.09 10.04
CA VAL A 28 -6.78 1.61 11.10
C VAL A 28 -6.15 1.83 12.47
N TYR A 29 -6.95 2.26 13.45
CA TYR A 29 -6.46 2.53 14.80
C TYR A 29 -7.47 2.10 15.87
N LYS A 30 -7.00 1.79 17.09
CA LYS A 30 -7.86 1.48 18.26
C LYS A 30 -7.76 2.56 19.35
N SER A 31 -6.62 3.24 19.46
CA SER A 31 -6.37 4.31 20.43
C SER A 31 -6.02 5.64 19.76
N LYS A 32 -6.06 6.75 20.51
CA LYS A 32 -5.65 8.09 20.02
C LYS A 32 -4.17 8.12 19.62
N GLU A 33 -3.31 7.42 20.35
CA GLU A 33 -1.89 7.30 20.04
C GLU A 33 -1.68 6.56 18.70
N GLN A 34 -2.36 5.42 18.52
CA GLN A 34 -2.34 4.69 17.25
C GLN A 34 -2.89 5.53 16.10
N LYS A 35 -3.90 6.39 16.33
CA LYS A 35 -4.41 7.30 15.30
C LYS A 35 -3.31 8.22 14.77
N LYS A 36 -2.46 8.76 15.66
CA LYS A 36 -1.36 9.64 15.28
C LYS A 36 -0.33 8.88 14.45
N ILE A 37 0.10 7.70 14.93
CA ILE A 37 1.05 6.82 14.23
C ILE A 37 0.51 6.41 12.85
N SER A 38 -0.76 6.00 12.77
CA SER A 38 -1.39 5.65 11.50
C SER A 38 -1.45 6.83 10.53
N SER A 39 -1.61 8.06 11.02
CA SER A 39 -1.56 9.25 10.18
C SER A 39 -0.17 9.44 9.56
N GLU A 40 0.88 9.34 10.38
CA GLU A 40 2.28 9.45 9.93
C GLU A 40 2.61 8.36 8.90
N HIS A 41 2.19 7.11 9.14
CA HIS A 41 2.38 6.02 8.18
C HIS A 41 1.64 6.23 6.86
N LEU A 42 0.46 6.85 6.86
CA LEU A 42 -0.26 7.15 5.62
C LEU A 42 0.45 8.23 4.79
N ASP A 43 1.13 9.17 5.44
CA ASP A 43 1.96 10.18 4.77
C ASP A 43 3.19 9.54 4.10
N GLU A 44 3.85 8.63 4.80
CA GLU A 44 4.97 7.84 4.24
C GLU A 44 4.52 6.94 3.10
N LEU A 45 3.39 6.24 3.27
CA LEU A 45 2.84 5.35 2.25
C LEU A 45 2.43 6.11 0.99
N GLN A 46 1.89 7.32 1.13
CA GLN A 46 1.57 8.18 -0.01
C GLN A 46 2.83 8.47 -0.84
N SER A 47 3.97 8.72 -0.20
CA SER A 47 5.24 8.94 -0.89
C SER A 47 5.66 7.70 -1.69
N LEU A 48 5.51 6.51 -1.09
CA LEU A 48 5.78 5.24 -1.76
C LEU A 48 4.83 4.96 -2.93
N THR A 49 3.55 5.30 -2.81
CA THR A 49 2.55 5.03 -3.88
C THR A 49 2.93 5.66 -5.21
N THR A 50 3.56 6.83 -5.16
CA THR A 50 4.08 7.54 -6.35
C THR A 50 5.16 6.71 -7.05
N THR A 51 6.08 6.11 -6.31
CA THR A 51 7.14 5.22 -6.83
C THR A 51 6.57 3.99 -7.54
N PHE A 52 5.41 3.51 -7.09
CA PHE A 52 4.72 2.37 -7.70
C PHE A 52 3.76 2.77 -8.83
N GLY A 53 3.76 4.03 -9.27
CA GLY A 53 2.88 4.51 -10.34
C GLY A 53 1.41 4.63 -9.94
N LEU A 54 1.12 4.65 -8.64
CA LEU A 54 -0.24 4.81 -8.11
C LEU A 54 -0.51 6.29 -7.80
N LYS A 55 -1.72 6.75 -8.13
CA LYS A 55 -2.21 8.07 -7.70
C LYS A 55 -3.04 7.91 -6.44
N THR A 56 -2.56 8.41 -5.31
CA THR A 56 -3.38 8.49 -4.10
C THR A 56 -4.53 9.47 -4.31
N ILE A 57 -5.77 8.99 -4.13
CA ILE A 57 -6.99 9.83 -4.19
C ILE A 57 -7.19 10.53 -2.85
N ASP A 58 -7.09 9.78 -1.75
CA ASP A 58 -7.35 10.27 -0.40
C ASP A 58 -6.72 9.35 0.67
N LYS A 59 -6.73 9.82 1.93
CA LYS A 59 -6.28 9.11 3.13
C LYS A 59 -7.43 9.04 4.14
N MET A 60 -7.81 7.83 4.52
CA MET A 60 -8.87 7.59 5.50
C MET A 60 -8.31 6.97 6.78
N LEU A 61 -8.65 7.56 7.93
CA LEU A 61 -8.38 7.00 9.25
C LEU A 61 -9.65 6.37 9.82
N VAL A 62 -9.58 5.08 10.14
CA VAL A 62 -10.73 4.29 10.58
C VAL A 62 -10.51 3.77 12.00
N HIS A 63 -11.41 4.12 12.91
CA HIS A 63 -11.39 3.58 14.28
C HIS A 63 -11.97 2.17 14.29
N ILE A 64 -11.18 1.19 14.73
CA ILE A 64 -11.66 -0.16 14.98
C ILE A 64 -12.36 -0.18 16.34
N ARG A 65 -13.68 -0.26 16.32
CA ARG A 65 -14.53 -0.48 17.49
C ARG A 65 -15.37 -1.74 17.31
N LYS A 66 -15.56 -2.50 18.38
CA LYS A 66 -16.54 -3.60 18.39
C LYS A 66 -17.93 -2.95 18.36
N ILE A 67 -18.73 -3.31 17.36
CA ILE A 67 -20.16 -2.98 17.33
C ILE A 67 -20.88 -4.24 17.76
N GLU A 68 -21.63 -4.17 18.86
CA GLU A 68 -22.56 -5.24 19.21
C GLU A 68 -23.91 -4.89 18.57
N SER A 69 -24.46 -5.84 17.82
CA SER A 69 -25.82 -5.75 17.31
C SER A 69 -26.79 -5.93 18.47
N SER A 70 -27.71 -4.98 18.64
CA SER A 70 -28.82 -5.00 19.62
C SER A 70 -29.78 -6.15 19.39
#